data_AF-A0A7X7K1K4-F1
#
_entry.id   AF-A0A7X7K1K4-F1
#
_cell.length_a   1.000
_cell.length_b   1.000
_cell.length_c   1.000
_cell.angle_alpha   90.00
_cell.angle_beta   90.00
_cell.angle_gamma   90.00
#
_symmetry.space_group_name_H-M   'P 1'
#
loop_
_entity.id
_entity.type
_entity.pdbx_description
1 polymer ?
#
loop_
_entity_poly.entity_id
_entity_poly.type
_entity_poly.pdbx_seq_one_letter_code
_entity_poly.pdbx_strand_id
1 'polypeptide(L)'
;MDGRRLPGSPLAWVRWAAGLAVLMLIVAGCRAGPTEPTEQDGILIYAAVVRRLAGPDDTFGGELEKPVLYLVRRTDDTAGDPGGAKGASVVLPGDVQAGITAALSDLPSQVVWVDRFEDVPLDEETRAVADGGVIIEVGNITVGSATRVQVPGSIYVAGLAAGGATYVVEKRSGEWVVTGTTGPVWIS
;
A
#
# COMPACT_ATOMS: atom_id res chain seq x y z
N MET A 1 -71.24 13.34 -74.62
CA MET A 1 -69.87 13.88 -74.49
C MET A 1 -69.52 13.70 -73.02
N ASP A 2 -68.65 12.83 -72.54
CA ASP A 2 -67.60 11.97 -73.09
C ASP A 2 -67.34 10.90 -71.99
N GLY A 3 -67.40 9.58 -72.27
CA GLY A 3 -66.20 8.73 -72.28
C GLY A 3 -65.74 8.28 -70.87
N ARG A 4 -66.20 7.12 -70.36
CA ARG A 4 -65.43 5.84 -70.22
C ARG A 4 -64.07 6.00 -69.49
N ARG A 5 -63.69 5.33 -68.39
CA ARG A 5 -63.76 3.90 -67.97
C ARG A 5 -63.41 3.72 -66.46
N LEU A 6 -64.01 2.74 -65.78
CA LEU A 6 -63.42 1.96 -64.63
C LEU A 6 -62.57 0.80 -65.22
N PRO A 7 -61.88 -0.15 -64.50
CA PRO A 7 -61.82 -0.49 -63.06
C PRO A 7 -60.42 -0.96 -62.54
N GLY A 8 -60.30 -1.42 -61.30
CA GLY A 8 -59.13 -2.21 -60.83
C GLY A 8 -59.05 -2.42 -59.31
N SER A 9 -59.49 -3.58 -58.84
CA SER A 9 -59.59 -4.12 -57.46
C SER A 9 -58.25 -4.68 -56.89
N PRO A 10 -58.21 -5.54 -55.84
CA PRO A 10 -58.41 -5.35 -54.38
C PRO A 10 -57.22 -5.93 -53.53
N LEU A 11 -57.40 -6.10 -52.21
CA LEU A 11 -56.61 -6.93 -51.25
C LEU A 11 -55.30 -6.28 -50.75
N ALA A 12 -54.77 -6.50 -49.54
CA ALA A 12 -54.95 -7.55 -48.55
C ALA A 12 -54.57 -7.05 -47.14
N TRP A 13 -55.10 -7.74 -46.15
CA TRP A 13 -54.84 -7.61 -44.72
C TRP A 13 -53.50 -8.26 -44.37
N VAL A 14 -52.67 -7.65 -43.51
CA VAL A 14 -51.80 -8.39 -42.59
C VAL A 14 -51.54 -7.56 -41.32
N ARG A 15 -51.90 -8.12 -40.17
CA ARG A 15 -51.51 -7.67 -38.82
C ARG A 15 -50.18 -8.36 -38.47
N TRP A 16 -49.22 -7.64 -37.90
CA TRP A 16 -48.17 -8.24 -37.05
C TRP A 16 -47.96 -7.38 -35.81
N ALA A 17 -48.19 -8.01 -34.66
CA ALA A 17 -47.80 -7.51 -33.35
C ALA A 17 -46.32 -7.87 -33.14
N ALA A 18 -45.48 -6.88 -32.89
CA ALA A 18 -44.09 -7.11 -32.48
C ALA A 18 -44.03 -7.15 -30.95
N GLY A 19 -43.86 -8.35 -30.40
CA GLY A 19 -43.50 -8.55 -29.00
C GLY A 19 -42.02 -8.19 -28.80
N LEU A 20 -41.74 -7.29 -27.86
CA LEU A 20 -40.37 -6.95 -27.45
C LEU A 20 -39.87 -8.04 -26.49
N ALA A 21 -38.92 -8.86 -26.93
CA ALA A 21 -38.17 -9.75 -26.06
C ALA A 21 -37.12 -8.93 -25.30
N VAL A 22 -37.27 -8.81 -23.97
CA VAL A 22 -36.24 -8.25 -23.09
C VAL A 22 -35.17 -9.33 -22.88
N LEU A 23 -34.02 -9.15 -23.53
CA LEU A 23 -32.83 -9.96 -23.31
C LEU A 23 -32.16 -9.47 -22.01
N MET A 24 -32.42 -10.16 -20.88
CA MET A 24 -31.61 -10.00 -19.68
C MET A 24 -30.22 -10.61 -19.93
N LEU A 25 -29.22 -9.76 -20.13
CA LEU A 25 -27.81 -10.15 -20.06
C LEU A 25 -27.46 -10.51 -18.61
N ILE A 26 -27.29 -11.80 -18.32
CA ILE A 26 -26.59 -12.24 -17.11
C ILE A 26 -25.10 -12.05 -17.38
N VAL A 27 -24.52 -10.96 -16.89
CA VAL A 27 -23.06 -10.82 -16.82
C VAL A 27 -22.58 -11.78 -15.73
N ALA A 28 -22.09 -12.95 -16.14
CA ALA A 28 -21.32 -13.82 -15.28
C ALA A 28 -19.99 -13.13 -14.98
N GLY A 29 -19.97 -12.30 -13.93
CA GLY A 29 -18.72 -11.75 -13.40
C GLY A 29 -17.89 -12.90 -12.85
N CYS A 30 -16.81 -13.27 -13.54
CA CYS A 30 -15.74 -14.07 -12.96
C CYS A 30 -15.30 -13.36 -11.67
N ARG A 31 -15.66 -13.91 -10.51
CA ARG A 31 -15.20 -13.41 -9.22
C ARG A 31 -13.75 -13.88 -9.09
N ALA A 32 -12.82 -13.10 -9.63
CA ALA A 32 -11.40 -13.29 -9.35
C ALA A 32 -11.24 -13.29 -7.82
N GLY A 33 -10.54 -14.31 -7.29
CA GLY A 33 -10.20 -14.36 -5.88
C GLY A 33 -9.38 -13.13 -5.46
N PRO A 34 -9.09 -12.97 -4.15
CA PRO A 34 -8.20 -11.90 -3.70
C PRO A 34 -6.89 -12.02 -4.50
N THR A 35 -6.63 -11.04 -5.37
CA THR A 35 -5.37 -10.97 -6.09
C THR A 35 -4.32 -10.55 -5.07
N GLU A 36 -3.23 -11.30 -4.94
CA GLU A 36 -2.10 -10.87 -4.12
C GLU A 36 -1.63 -9.47 -4.57
N PRO A 37 -1.14 -8.64 -3.63
CA PRO A 37 -0.55 -7.35 -3.99
C PRO A 37 0.53 -7.53 -5.05
N THR A 38 0.50 -6.68 -6.07
CA THR A 38 1.58 -6.65 -7.07
C THR A 38 2.88 -6.15 -6.45
N GLU A 39 4.00 -6.29 -7.15
CA GLU A 39 5.27 -5.70 -6.71
C GLU A 39 5.17 -4.18 -6.53
N GLN A 40 4.47 -3.50 -7.46
CA GLN A 40 4.17 -2.08 -7.35
C GLN A 40 3.33 -1.76 -6.11
N ASP A 41 2.36 -2.61 -5.77
CA ASP A 41 1.61 -2.46 -4.51
C ASP A 41 2.55 -2.63 -3.30
N GLY A 42 3.47 -3.59 -3.34
CA GLY A 42 4.48 -3.80 -2.29
C GLY A 42 5.35 -2.57 -2.03
N ILE A 43 5.84 -1.92 -3.09
CA ILE A 43 6.57 -0.64 -3.02
C ILE A 43 5.73 0.43 -2.30
N LEU A 44 4.47 0.60 -2.71
CA LEU A 44 3.58 1.62 -2.15
C LEU A 44 3.17 1.31 -0.70
N ILE A 45 2.99 0.03 -0.37
CA ILE A 45 2.71 -0.44 0.99
C ILE A 45 3.88 -0.10 1.92
N TYR A 46 5.10 -0.46 1.53
CA TYR A 46 6.29 -0.15 2.34
C TYR A 46 6.49 1.35 2.48
N ALA A 47 6.36 2.12 1.40
CA ALA A 47 6.45 3.57 1.44
C ALA A 47 5.40 4.20 2.37
N ALA A 48 4.17 3.67 2.40
CA ALA A 48 3.12 4.16 3.32
C ALA A 48 3.50 3.95 4.80
N VAL A 49 4.11 2.80 5.12
CA VAL A 49 4.59 2.49 6.48
C VAL A 49 5.78 3.36 6.86
N VAL A 50 6.77 3.50 5.98
CA VAL A 50 7.93 4.38 6.21
C VAL A 50 7.47 5.83 6.37
N ARG A 51 6.53 6.32 5.55
CA ARG A 51 5.94 7.67 5.69
C ARG A 51 5.23 7.83 7.03
N ARG A 52 4.53 6.80 7.53
CA ARG A 52 3.89 6.84 8.85
C ARG A 52 4.92 6.99 9.97
N LEU A 53 6.02 6.26 9.91
CA LEU A 53 7.12 6.30 10.91
C LEU A 53 7.93 7.60 10.83
N ALA A 54 8.20 8.08 9.60
CA ALA A 54 8.92 9.33 9.35
C ALA A 54 8.07 10.57 9.65
N GLY A 55 6.74 10.47 9.55
CA GLY A 55 5.82 11.56 9.79
C GLY A 55 5.90 12.17 11.20
N PRO A 56 5.19 13.28 11.44
CA PRO A 56 5.23 14.04 12.69
C PRO A 56 4.51 13.33 13.84
N ASP A 57 4.54 11.99 13.89
CA ASP A 57 3.87 11.22 14.93
C ASP A 57 4.26 11.77 16.32
N ASP A 58 3.28 12.33 17.01
CA ASP A 58 3.42 12.98 18.32
C ASP A 58 3.86 11.98 19.42
N THR A 59 3.94 10.69 19.09
CA THR A 59 4.45 9.63 19.96
C THR A 59 5.86 9.92 20.47
N PHE A 60 6.66 10.68 19.73
CA PHE A 60 8.04 11.05 20.10
C PHE A 60 8.25 12.57 20.27
N GLY A 61 7.19 13.32 20.53
CA GLY A 61 7.27 14.76 20.84
C GLY A 61 7.20 15.71 19.66
N GLY A 62 6.94 15.22 18.44
CA GLY A 62 6.48 16.02 17.28
C GLY A 62 7.47 17.04 16.67
N GLU A 63 8.53 17.41 17.38
CA GLU A 63 9.49 18.47 16.99
C GLU A 63 10.79 17.92 16.38
N LEU A 64 10.98 16.60 16.37
CA LEU A 64 12.20 15.99 15.85
C LEU A 64 12.26 16.11 14.32
N GLU A 65 13.23 16.88 13.83
CA GLU A 65 13.62 16.84 12.42
C GLU A 65 14.35 15.52 12.11
N LYS A 66 13.97 14.87 11.00
CA LYS A 66 14.52 13.58 10.57
C LYS A 66 15.15 13.73 9.18
N PRO A 67 16.25 14.49 9.03
CA PRO A 67 16.86 14.79 7.72
C PRO A 67 17.36 13.54 6.98
N VAL A 68 17.67 12.45 7.69
CA VAL A 68 18.11 11.18 7.08
C VAL A 68 17.27 10.01 7.61
N LEU A 69 16.73 9.19 6.71
CA LEU A 69 16.09 7.93 7.01
C LEU A 69 17.03 6.78 6.59
N TYR A 70 17.66 6.13 7.56
CA TYR A 70 18.40 4.90 7.32
C TYR A 70 17.42 3.73 7.27
N LEU A 71 17.12 3.23 6.07
CA LEU A 71 16.23 2.09 5.87
C LEU A 71 17.05 0.80 5.83
N VAL A 72 16.74 -0.13 6.73
CA VAL A 72 17.33 -1.47 6.71
C VAL A 72 16.70 -2.26 5.57
N ARG A 73 17.53 -2.77 4.65
CA ARG A 73 17.03 -3.48 3.45
C ARG A 73 16.50 -4.89 3.72
N ARG A 74 16.70 -5.41 4.93
CA ARG A 74 16.25 -6.73 5.35
C ARG A 74 14.97 -6.62 6.15
N THR A 75 13.99 -7.46 5.83
CA THR A 75 12.75 -7.49 6.60
C THR A 75 13.00 -8.05 7.99
N ASP A 76 12.40 -7.44 9.01
CA ASP A 76 12.34 -7.98 10.37
C ASP A 76 10.91 -7.90 10.93
N ASP A 77 10.27 -9.06 11.07
CA ASP A 77 8.90 -9.13 11.59
C ASP A 77 8.82 -8.73 13.08
N THR A 78 9.95 -8.77 13.79
CA THR A 78 10.01 -8.34 15.21
C THR A 78 10.00 -6.83 15.37
N ALA A 79 10.14 -6.05 14.29
CA ALA A 79 10.04 -4.60 14.31
C ALA A 79 8.68 -4.13 14.86
N GLY A 80 7.59 -4.85 14.54
CA GLY A 80 6.25 -4.52 15.03
C GLY A 80 5.91 -5.11 16.40
N ASP A 81 6.54 -6.21 16.77
CA ASP A 81 6.36 -6.91 18.05
C ASP A 81 7.66 -7.66 18.42
N PRO A 82 8.50 -7.11 19.33
CA PRO A 82 9.78 -7.70 19.70
C PRO A 82 9.67 -9.10 20.34
N GLY A 83 8.49 -9.43 20.91
CA GLY A 83 8.20 -10.76 21.46
C GLY A 83 7.45 -11.68 20.48
N GLY A 84 7.17 -11.19 19.27
CA GLY A 84 6.35 -11.86 18.26
C GLY A 84 7.07 -12.98 17.52
N ALA A 85 6.30 -13.69 16.69
CA ALA A 85 6.86 -14.70 15.80
C ALA A 85 7.72 -14.07 14.71
N LYS A 86 8.90 -14.64 14.46
CA LYS A 86 9.81 -14.18 13.42
C LYS A 86 9.68 -15.03 12.15
N GLY A 87 9.23 -14.42 11.06
CA GLY A 87 9.30 -15.03 9.72
C GLY A 87 10.73 -15.03 9.17
N ALA A 88 10.91 -15.65 8.00
CA ALA A 88 12.19 -15.59 7.31
C ALA A 88 12.47 -14.14 6.86
N SER A 89 13.64 -13.62 7.20
CA SER A 89 14.08 -12.31 6.74
C SER A 89 14.36 -12.34 5.23
N VAL A 90 13.84 -11.35 4.51
CA VAL A 90 13.98 -11.18 3.07
C VAL A 90 14.76 -9.91 2.81
N VAL A 91 15.74 -9.98 1.91
CA VAL A 91 16.41 -8.77 1.39
C VAL A 91 15.50 -8.15 0.35
N LEU A 92 15.04 -6.93 0.59
CA LEU A 92 14.26 -6.17 -0.38
C LEU A 92 15.09 -5.98 -1.66
N PRO A 93 14.59 -6.40 -2.84
CA PRO A 93 15.27 -6.23 -4.11
C PRO A 93 15.63 -4.76 -4.43
N GLY A 94 16.66 -4.53 -5.25
CA GLY A 94 17.17 -3.18 -5.52
C GLY A 94 16.19 -2.27 -6.26
N ASP A 95 15.35 -2.84 -7.12
CA ASP A 95 14.21 -2.18 -7.76
C ASP A 95 13.12 -1.80 -6.76
N VAL A 96 12.79 -2.68 -5.80
CA VAL A 96 11.87 -2.35 -4.69
C VAL A 96 12.43 -1.22 -3.83
N GLN A 97 13.72 -1.25 -3.49
CA GLN A 97 14.41 -0.17 -2.75
C GLN A 97 14.35 1.16 -3.52
N ALA A 98 14.64 1.14 -4.81
CA ALA A 98 14.56 2.32 -5.67
C ALA A 98 13.12 2.86 -5.77
N GLY A 99 12.14 1.96 -5.90
CA GLY A 99 10.72 2.32 -5.93
C GLY A 99 10.25 2.98 -4.64
N ILE A 100 10.63 2.42 -3.47
CA ILE A 100 10.33 3.01 -2.15
C ILE A 100 10.98 4.39 -2.03
N THR A 101 12.25 4.51 -2.42
CA THR A 101 12.99 5.78 -2.41
C THR A 101 12.29 6.85 -3.26
N ALA A 102 11.85 6.49 -4.47
CA ALA A 102 11.11 7.40 -5.34
C ALA A 102 9.75 7.80 -4.75
N ALA A 103 9.03 6.87 -4.13
CA ALA A 103 7.72 7.10 -3.52
C ALA A 103 7.76 7.99 -2.26
N LEU A 104 8.95 8.21 -1.70
CA LEU A 104 9.21 9.06 -0.53
C LEU A 104 9.92 10.38 -0.88
N SER A 105 10.12 10.67 -2.16
CA SER A 105 10.87 11.85 -2.63
C SER A 105 10.22 13.20 -2.31
N ASP A 106 8.95 13.19 -1.89
CA ASP A 106 8.22 14.36 -1.39
C ASP A 106 8.57 14.71 0.07
N LEU A 107 9.18 13.79 0.81
CA LEU A 107 9.64 14.06 2.17
C LEU A 107 10.91 14.92 2.14
N PRO A 108 11.14 15.78 3.15
CA PRO A 108 12.37 16.57 3.25
C PRO A 108 13.59 15.69 3.62
N SER A 109 13.38 14.40 3.87
CA SER A 109 14.40 13.47 4.32
C SER A 109 15.12 12.77 3.17
N GLN A 110 16.43 12.59 3.31
CA GLN A 110 17.21 11.71 2.44
C GLN A 110 17.03 10.25 2.88
N VAL A 111 16.72 9.35 1.93
CA VAL A 111 16.70 7.90 2.17
C VAL A 111 18.08 7.31 1.92
N VAL A 112 18.60 6.55 2.89
CA VAL A 112 19.87 5.81 2.81
C VAL A 112 19.60 4.34 3.13
N TRP A 113 19.97 3.43 2.22
CA TRP A 113 19.81 2.00 2.43
C TRP A 113 21.04 1.39 3.12
N VAL A 114 20.81 0.58 4.15
CA VAL A 114 21.85 -0.17 4.86
C VAL A 114 21.53 -1.68 4.87
N ASP A 115 22.55 -2.53 5.01
CA ASP A 115 22.30 -3.98 5.06
C ASP A 115 21.62 -4.38 6.37
N ARG A 116 22.07 -3.81 7.49
CA ARG A 116 21.62 -4.14 8.83
C ARG A 116 21.61 -2.89 9.73
N PHE A 117 20.88 -2.96 10.83
CA PHE A 117 20.77 -1.87 11.82
C PHE A 117 22.14 -1.38 12.31
N GLU A 118 23.02 -2.33 12.62
CA GLU A 118 24.37 -2.14 13.13
C GLU A 118 25.34 -1.51 12.12
N ASP A 119 24.96 -1.43 10.84
CA ASP A 119 25.77 -0.77 9.81
C ASP A 119 25.49 0.75 9.75
N VAL A 120 24.49 1.24 10.51
CA VAL A 120 24.22 2.67 10.63
C VAL A 120 25.25 3.30 11.59
N PRO A 121 25.96 4.37 11.17
CA PRO A 121 26.88 5.06 12.06
C PRO A 121 26.14 5.73 13.21
N LEU A 122 26.58 5.46 14.43
CA LEU A 122 26.07 6.07 15.66
C LEU A 122 27.20 6.83 16.34
N ASP A 123 26.89 7.98 16.93
CA ASP A 123 27.80 8.70 17.80
C ASP A 123 28.20 7.82 19.00
N GLU A 124 29.48 7.79 19.34
CA GLU A 124 30.01 6.85 20.34
C GLU A 124 29.54 7.19 21.76
N GLU A 125 29.37 8.49 22.06
CA GLU A 125 29.03 8.98 23.41
C GLU A 125 27.52 9.05 23.62
N THR A 126 26.82 9.70 22.69
CA THR A 126 25.39 10.00 22.79
C THR A 126 24.52 8.91 22.19
N ARG A 127 25.11 8.01 21.40
CA ARG A 127 24.40 7.00 20.59
C ARG A 127 23.50 7.59 19.51
N ALA A 128 23.53 8.92 19.28
CA ALA A 128 22.84 9.65 18.23
C ALA A 128 23.06 8.99 16.85
N VAL A 129 22.04 8.92 16.00
CA VAL A 129 22.24 8.49 14.60
C VAL A 129 23.01 9.61 13.89
N ALA A 130 24.00 9.22 13.08
CA ALA A 130 24.71 10.18 12.24
C ALA A 130 23.76 11.06 11.41
N ASP A 131 24.21 12.28 11.15
CA ASP A 131 23.49 13.28 10.36
C ASP A 131 22.10 13.66 10.93
N GLY A 132 21.85 13.40 12.22
CA GLY A 132 20.54 13.63 12.84
C GLY A 132 19.46 12.67 12.34
N GLY A 133 19.87 11.52 11.80
CA GLY A 133 18.97 10.57 11.18
C GLY A 133 18.13 9.75 12.16
N VAL A 134 17.35 8.84 11.58
CA VAL A 134 16.63 7.78 12.28
C VAL A 134 16.84 6.46 11.55
N ILE A 135 16.73 5.35 12.27
CA ILE A 135 16.78 4.01 11.66
C ILE A 135 15.34 3.50 11.55
N ILE A 136 14.97 3.00 10.38
CA ILE A 136 13.65 2.42 10.11
C ILE A 136 13.83 0.98 9.65
N GLU A 137 13.07 0.08 10.28
CA GLU A 137 12.95 -1.32 9.87
C GLU A 137 11.50 -1.62 9.51
N VAL A 138 11.31 -2.50 8.52
CA VAL A 138 10.00 -3.01 8.11
C VAL A 138 10.03 -4.52 8.08
N GLY A 139 8.91 -5.17 8.35
CA GLY A 139 8.75 -6.62 8.28
C GLY A 139 8.27 -7.10 6.90
N ASN A 140 7.95 -8.38 6.84
CA ASN A 140 7.31 -9.00 5.69
C ASN A 140 5.87 -8.51 5.54
N ILE A 141 5.42 -8.33 4.30
CA ILE A 141 4.01 -8.04 4.02
C ILE A 141 3.19 -9.30 4.28
N THR A 142 2.27 -9.22 5.25
CA THR A 142 1.27 -10.26 5.50
C THR A 142 -0.04 -9.89 4.82
N VAL A 143 -0.43 -10.66 3.80
CA VAL A 143 -1.64 -10.40 3.01
C VAL A 143 -2.88 -10.90 3.76
N GLY A 144 -3.78 -9.98 4.11
CA GLY A 144 -5.11 -10.33 4.62
C GLY A 144 -6.16 -10.40 3.51
N SER A 145 -6.06 -9.49 2.53
CA SER A 145 -6.85 -9.48 1.29
C SER A 145 -6.13 -8.67 0.21
N ALA A 146 -6.70 -8.64 -1.01
CA ALA A 146 -6.19 -7.83 -2.12
C ALA A 146 -6.10 -6.32 -1.83
N THR A 147 -6.83 -5.84 -0.82
CA THR A 147 -6.92 -4.41 -0.47
C THR A 147 -6.55 -4.14 0.99
N ARG A 148 -6.05 -5.14 1.71
CA ARG A 148 -5.65 -5.02 3.12
C ARG A 148 -4.48 -5.92 3.44
N VAL A 149 -3.40 -5.32 3.92
CA VAL A 149 -2.20 -6.01 4.35
C VAL A 149 -1.79 -5.56 5.74
N GLN A 150 -0.88 -6.31 6.36
CA GLN A 150 -0.22 -5.96 7.60
C GLN A 150 1.29 -5.93 7.39
N VAL A 151 1.96 -4.94 7.97
CA VAL A 151 3.41 -4.76 7.85
C VAL A 151 3.96 -4.34 9.21
N PRO A 152 4.79 -5.17 9.86
CA PRO A 152 5.57 -4.77 11.02
C PRO A 152 6.48 -3.58 10.67
N GLY A 153 6.64 -2.62 11.56
CA GLY A 153 7.59 -1.52 11.34
C GLY A 153 8.00 -0.85 12.65
N SER A 154 9.24 -0.38 12.68
CA SER A 154 9.82 0.30 13.83
C SER A 154 10.63 1.52 13.40
N ILE A 155 10.80 2.43 14.36
CA ILE A 155 11.71 3.57 14.26
C ILE A 155 12.60 3.60 15.50
N TYR A 156 13.88 3.83 15.27
CA TYR A 156 14.86 4.09 16.30
C TYR A 156 15.40 5.50 16.16
N VAL A 157 15.20 6.29 17.22
CA VAL A 157 15.73 7.64 17.42
C VAL A 157 16.78 7.58 18.51
N ALA A 158 17.86 6.84 18.24
CA ALA A 158 19.16 6.94 18.88
C ALA A 158 19.26 7.60 20.27
N GLY A 159 19.08 6.77 21.30
CA GLY A 159 19.24 7.18 22.70
C GLY A 159 18.10 8.04 23.26
N LEU A 160 17.20 8.55 22.40
CA LEU A 160 16.04 9.35 22.80
C LEU A 160 14.79 8.50 22.92
N ALA A 161 14.50 7.69 21.89
CA ALA A 161 13.33 6.83 21.88
C ALA A 161 13.45 5.73 20.81
N ALA A 162 12.71 4.66 21.02
CA ALA A 162 12.40 3.69 19.98
C ALA A 162 10.93 3.29 20.07
N GLY A 163 10.35 2.88 18.96
CA GLY A 163 9.00 2.32 18.99
C GLY A 163 8.63 1.63 17.69
N GLY A 164 7.57 0.86 17.75
CA GLY A 164 7.09 0.10 16.61
C GLY A 164 5.72 -0.50 16.83
N ALA A 165 5.14 -0.94 15.72
CA ALA A 165 3.84 -1.57 15.66
C ALA A 165 3.70 -2.42 14.41
N THR A 166 2.70 -3.30 14.37
CA THR A 166 2.25 -3.87 13.10
C THR A 166 1.20 -2.97 12.48
N TYR A 167 1.53 -2.36 11.33
CA TYR A 167 0.67 -1.43 10.62
C TYR A 167 -0.32 -2.15 9.72
N VAL A 168 -1.58 -1.75 9.79
CA VAL A 168 -2.61 -2.15 8.82
C VAL A 168 -2.58 -1.15 7.68
N VAL A 169 -2.36 -1.64 6.47
CA VAL A 169 -2.35 -0.83 5.24
C VAL A 169 -3.52 -1.28 4.37
N GLU A 170 -4.39 -0.33 3.99
CA GLU A 170 -5.54 -0.60 3.13
C GLU A 170 -5.45 0.20 1.83
N LYS A 171 -5.95 -0.39 0.75
CA LYS A 171 -6.11 0.31 -0.53
C LYS A 171 -7.40 1.13 -0.50
N ARG A 172 -7.29 2.45 -0.39
CA ARG A 172 -8.40 3.42 -0.38
C ARG A 172 -8.31 4.32 -1.60
N SER A 173 -9.37 4.37 -2.40
CA SER A 173 -9.43 5.18 -3.62
C SER A 173 -8.26 4.94 -4.60
N GLY A 174 -7.69 3.73 -4.59
CA GLY A 174 -6.54 3.36 -5.43
C GLY A 174 -5.17 3.51 -4.77
N GLU A 175 -5.09 4.15 -3.60
CA GLU A 175 -3.84 4.41 -2.87
C GLU A 175 -3.72 3.50 -1.65
N TRP A 176 -2.51 3.02 -1.37
CA TRP A 176 -2.22 2.30 -0.13
C TRP A 176 -1.95 3.28 1.00
N VAL A 177 -2.76 3.21 2.04
CA VAL A 177 -2.66 4.10 3.20
C VAL A 177 -2.66 3.29 4.49
N VAL A 178 -1.85 3.71 5.46
CA VAL A 178 -1.92 3.15 6.81
C VAL A 178 -3.24 3.58 7.45
N THR A 179 -4.04 2.63 7.92
CA THR A 179 -5.38 2.87 8.48
C THR A 179 -5.47 2.60 9.97
N GLY A 180 -4.43 2.01 10.54
CA GLY A 180 -4.31 1.72 11.96
C GLY A 180 -3.15 0.78 12.22
N THR A 181 -3.13 0.23 13.43
CA THR A 181 -2.20 -0.80 13.86
C THR A 181 -2.97 -2.02 14.37
N THR A 182 -2.27 -3.13 14.53
CA THR A 182 -2.79 -4.37 15.12
C THR A 182 -1.73 -5.00 16.03
N GLY A 183 -2.18 -5.78 17.00
CA GLY A 183 -1.29 -6.38 17.99
C GLY A 183 -0.68 -5.34 18.94
N PRO A 184 0.45 -5.67 19.59
CA PRO A 184 1.16 -4.75 20.46
C PRO A 184 1.66 -3.51 19.71
N VAL A 185 1.69 -2.39 20.43
CA VAL A 185 2.47 -1.21 20.08
C VAL A 185 3.47 -1.05 21.21
N TRP A 186 4.74 -0.85 20.88
CA TRP A 186 5.81 -0.75 21.86
C TRP A 186 6.55 0.58 21.73
N ILE A 187 7.01 1.09 22.87
CA ILE A 187 7.80 2.31 23.01
C ILE A 187 8.87 2.01 24.06
N SER A 188 10.10 2.43 23.82
CA SER A 188 11.25 2.29 24.72
C SER A 188 12.08 3.56 24.79
#